data_AF-X1EWG3-F1
#
_entry.id   AF-X1EWG3-F1
#
_cell.length_a   1.000
_cell.length_b   1.000
_cell.length_c   1.000
_cell.angle_alpha   90.00
_cell.angle_beta   90.00
_cell.angle_gamma   90.00
#
_symmetry.space_group_name_H-M   'P 1'
#
loop_
_entity.id
_entity.type
_entity.pdbx_description
1 polymer ?
#
loop_
_entity_poly.entity_id
_entity_poly.type
_entity_poly.pdbx_seq_one_letter_code
_entity_poly.pdbx_strand_id
1 'polypeptide(L)' 'ARKPGFAARPGTSNHGWGLALDLDTSNYAWLEANAGKYGWENPDWAKANSYELWHWEYVPGRKDMKGS' A
#
# COMPACT_ATOMS: atom_id res chain seq x y z
N ALA A 1 16.06 14.87 17.44
CA ALA A 1 15.62 14.88 16.03
C ALA A 1 14.11 14.70 15.98
N ARG A 2 13.38 15.44 15.13
CA ARG A 2 11.95 15.19 14.90
C ARG A 2 11.83 13.79 14.31
N LYS A 3 11.06 12.90 14.93
CA LYS A 3 10.81 11.55 14.38
C LYS A 3 10.36 11.73 12.91
N PRO A 4 10.91 10.96 11.95
CA PRO A 4 10.35 10.96 10.61
C PRO A 4 8.86 10.66 10.74
N GLY A 5 8.02 11.51 10.15
CA GLY A 5 6.57 11.31 10.19
C GLY A 5 6.21 10.04 9.42
N PHE A 6 5.10 9.41 9.80
CA PHE A 6 4.56 8.23 9.10
C PHE A 6 4.04 8.56 7.69
N ALA A 7 3.88 9.85 7.36
CA ALA A 7 3.44 10.28 6.03
C ALA A 7 4.61 10.40 5.06
N ALA A 8 4.39 9.97 3.82
CA ALA A 8 5.27 10.24 2.69
C ALA A 8 5.41 11.75 2.42
N ARG A 9 6.47 12.13 1.70
CA ARG A 9 6.61 13.51 1.20
C ARG A 9 5.48 13.80 0.19
N PRO A 10 4.89 15.01 0.18
CA PRO A 10 3.87 15.35 -0.81
C PRO A 10 4.35 15.09 -2.25
N GLY A 11 3.48 14.47 -3.06
CA GLY A 11 3.80 14.10 -4.45
C GLY A 11 4.61 12.82 -4.62
N THR A 12 4.92 12.08 -3.54
CA THR A 12 5.70 10.82 -3.62
C THR A 12 4.93 9.59 -3.11
N SER A 13 3.61 9.68 -2.93
CA SER A 13 2.78 8.60 -2.39
C SER A 13 1.85 8.01 -3.45
N ASN A 14 1.72 6.67 -3.45
CA ASN A 14 0.78 5.94 -4.30
C ASN A 14 -0.69 6.34 -4.09
N HIS A 15 -1.05 6.85 -2.90
CA HIS A 15 -2.39 7.41 -2.66
C HIS A 15 -2.67 8.63 -3.54
N GLY A 16 -1.64 9.43 -3.86
CA GLY A 16 -1.77 10.63 -4.71
C GLY A 16 -2.14 10.31 -6.16
N TRP A 17 -1.88 9.07 -6.62
CA TRP A 17 -2.22 8.60 -7.96
C TRP A 17 -3.43 7.66 -7.98
N GLY A 18 -4.09 7.46 -6.84
CA GLY A 18 -5.19 6.48 -6.73
C GLY A 18 -4.73 5.03 -6.85
N LEU A 19 -3.44 4.76 -6.58
CA LEU A 19 -2.81 3.44 -6.69
C LEU A 19 -2.61 2.76 -5.34
N ALA A 20 -3.04 3.39 -4.25
CA ALA A 20 -3.03 2.80 -2.92
C ALA A 20 -4.30 3.10 -2.12
N LEU A 21 -4.64 2.20 -1.21
CA LEU A 21 -5.80 2.26 -0.32
C LEU A 21 -5.41 1.78 1.07
N ASP A 22 -5.98 2.43 2.08
CA ASP A 22 -5.92 1.95 3.46
C ASP A 22 -7.23 1.23 3.79
N LEU A 23 -7.15 -0.03 4.19
CA LEU A 23 -8.30 -0.88 4.51
C LEU A 23 -8.25 -1.35 5.96
N ASP A 24 -9.43 -1.52 6.57
CA ASP A 24 -9.55 -2.04 7.92
C ASP A 24 -8.91 -3.43 8.06
N THR A 25 -8.08 -3.59 9.10
CA THR A 25 -7.27 -4.80 9.30
C THR A 25 -8.06 -6.00 9.80
N SER A 26 -9.33 -5.84 10.21
CA SER A 26 -10.20 -6.97 10.58
C SER A 26 -10.41 -7.97 9.44
N ASN A 27 -10.29 -7.52 8.19
CA ASN A 27 -10.41 -8.36 6.99
C ASN A 27 -9.07 -8.77 6.39
N TYR A 28 -7.95 -8.55 7.10
CA TYR A 28 -6.59 -8.77 6.57
C TYR A 28 -6.41 -10.17 5.98
N ALA A 29 -6.78 -11.22 6.70
CA ALA A 29 -6.60 -12.60 6.24
C ALA A 29 -7.37 -12.90 4.94
N TRP A 30 -8.57 -12.33 4.79
CA TRP A 30 -9.32 -12.46 3.55
C TRP A 30 -8.67 -11.67 2.42
N LEU A 31 -8.22 -10.44 2.68
CA LEU A 31 -7.54 -9.61 1.70
C LEU A 31 -6.22 -10.26 1.25
N GLU A 32 -5.40 -10.77 2.18
CA GLU A 32 -4.14 -11.44 1.88
C GLU A 32 -4.34 -12.65 0.95
N ALA A 33 -5.41 -13.42 1.15
CA ALA A 33 -5.74 -14.58 0.32
C ALA A 33 -6.41 -14.23 -1.03
N ASN A 34 -7.02 -13.05 -1.18
CA ASN A 34 -7.91 -12.75 -2.32
C ASN A 34 -7.54 -11.50 -3.13
N ALA A 35 -6.94 -10.48 -2.52
CA ALA A 35 -6.67 -9.18 -3.14
C ALA A 35 -5.84 -9.30 -4.43
N GLY A 36 -4.90 -10.26 -4.46
CA GLY A 36 -4.08 -10.53 -5.64
C GLY A 36 -4.89 -10.88 -6.90
N LYS A 37 -6.08 -11.50 -6.74
CA LYS A 37 -7.00 -11.81 -7.86
C LYS A 37 -7.54 -10.56 -8.55
N TYR A 38 -7.54 -9.44 -7.84
CA TYR A 38 -8.04 -8.14 -8.29
C TYR A 38 -6.92 -7.14 -8.58
N GLY A 39 -5.66 -7.60 -8.59
CA GLY A 39 -4.49 -6.77 -8.86
C GLY A 39 -4.03 -5.93 -7.66
N TRP A 40 -4.48 -6.24 -6.45
CA TRP A 40 -4.05 -5.55 -5.24
C TRP A 40 -3.03 -6.39 -4.45
N GLU A 41 -2.03 -5.74 -3.87
CA GLU A 41 -1.06 -6.38 -2.99
C GLU A 41 -0.90 -5.60 -1.68
N ASN A 42 -0.61 -6.32 -0.59
CA ASN A 42 -0.01 -5.70 0.59
C ASN A 42 1.51 -5.93 0.48
N PRO A 43 2.29 -4.88 0.16
CA PRO A 43 3.70 -5.03 -0.18
C PRO A 43 4.53 -5.47 1.04
N ASP A 44 5.65 -6.14 0.80
CA ASP A 44 6.45 -6.77 1.88
C ASP A 44 6.90 -5.76 2.96
N TRP A 45 7.21 -4.52 2.56
CA TRP A 45 7.58 -3.47 3.52
C TRP A 45 6.41 -3.07 4.43
N ALA A 46 5.17 -3.13 3.94
CA ALA A 46 3.97 -2.84 4.71
C ALA A 46 3.61 -4.01 5.63
N LYS A 47 3.75 -5.25 5.15
CA LYS A 47 3.61 -6.47 5.96
C LYS A 47 4.57 -6.50 7.16
N ALA A 48 5.82 -6.09 6.92
CA ALA A 48 6.86 -6.05 7.95
C ALA A 48 6.69 -4.91 8.96
N ASN A 49 5.80 -3.94 8.66
CA ASN A 49 5.57 -2.77 9.50
C ASN A 49 4.16 -2.80 10.08
N SER A 50 4.03 -3.06 11.38
CA SER A 50 2.72 -3.07 12.06
C SER A 50 1.95 -1.74 11.94
N TYR A 51 2.64 -0.63 11.64
CA TYR A 51 2.03 0.67 11.40
C TYR A 51 1.55 0.88 9.96
N GLU A 52 1.62 -0.11 9.09
CA GLU A 52 1.21 0.02 7.68
C GLU A 52 0.53 -1.26 7.16
N LEU A 53 0.10 -2.16 8.06
CA LEU A 53 -0.52 -3.44 7.68
C LEU A 53 -1.84 -3.26 6.89
N TRP A 54 -2.45 -2.09 7.00
CA TRP A 54 -3.65 -1.69 6.27
C TRP A 54 -3.39 -1.18 4.85
N HIS A 55 -2.14 -0.96 4.45
CA HIS A 55 -1.77 -0.35 3.18
C HIS A 55 -1.80 -1.37 2.03
N TRP A 56 -2.60 -1.10 1.00
CA TRP A 56 -2.70 -1.95 -0.20
C TRP A 56 -2.37 -1.15 -1.45
N GLU A 57 -1.66 -1.76 -2.40
CA GLU A 57 -1.26 -1.13 -3.66
C GLU A 57 -1.84 -1.84 -4.88
N TYR A 58 -2.28 -1.06 -5.87
CA TYR A 58 -2.75 -1.57 -7.15
C TYR A 58 -1.57 -1.83 -8.08
N VAL A 59 -1.24 -3.11 -8.28
CA VAL A 59 -0.06 -3.57 -9.01
C VAL A 59 -0.07 -3.19 -10.49
N PRO A 60 -1.16 -3.39 -11.27
CA PRO A 60 -1.17 -3.06 -12.69
C PRO A 60 -0.86 -1.58 -12.93
N GLY A 61 -1.55 -0.68 -12.23
CA GLY A 61 -1.34 0.76 -12.39
C GLY A 61 0.03 1.25 -11.91
N ARG A 62 0.60 0.65 -10.84
CA ARG A 62 1.98 0.96 -10.45
C ARG A 62 2.97 0.59 -11.54
N LYS A 63 2.86 -0.61 -12.13
CA LYS A 63 3.75 -1.07 -13.22
C LYS A 63 3.66 -0.18 -14.46
N ASP A 64 2.50 0.38 -14.72
CA ASP A 64 2.29 1.31 -15.85
C ASP A 64 2.87 2.70 -15.58
N MET A 65 3.13 3.07 -14.32
CA MET A 65 3.89 4.28 -14.01
C MET A 65 5.36 4.06 -14.40
N LYS A 66 5.82 4.79 -15.42
CA LYS A 66 7.24 4.79 -15.82
C LYS A 66 8.14 5.09 -14.63
N GLY A 67 9.06 4.17 -14.33
CA GLY A 67 10.05 4.31 -13.27
C GLY A 67 9.68 3.70 -11.91
N SER A 68 8.64 2.87 -11.87
CA SER A 68 8.31 1.98 -10.73
C SER A 68 9.22 0.75 -10.64
#